data_AF-A0A533WJV1-F1
#
_entry.id   AF-A0A533WJV1-F1
#
_cell.length_a   1.000
_cell.length_b   1.000
_cell.length_c   1.000
_cell.angle_alpha   90.00
_cell.angle_beta   90.00
_cell.angle_gamma   90.00
#
_symmetry.space_group_name_H-M   'P 1'
#
loop_
_entity.id
_entity.type
_entity.pdbx_description
1 polymer ?
#
loop_
_entity_poly.entity_id
_entity_poly.type
_entity_poly.pdbx_seq_one_letter_code
_entity_poly.pdbx_strand_id
1 'polypeptide(L)'
;SKKSRLPVVCLTYNESRGIERAIKHHFAESGKKLASYRSLGDRHPVKLRSGYRVYVRASGVTDREAEEALNLFTLQGSIPEPVRVAKLLARAVGA
;
A
#
# COMPACT_ATOMS: atom_id res chain seq x y z
N SER A 1 -7.34 -3.42 9.39
CA SER A 1 -6.79 -3.91 10.67
C SER A 1 -7.87 -3.97 11.75
N LYS A 2 -8.23 -2.90 12.47
CA LYS A 2 -9.13 -3.01 13.65
C LYS A 2 -10.50 -3.68 13.39
N LYS A 3 -11.17 -3.38 12.27
CA LYS A 3 -12.49 -3.97 11.95
C LYS A 3 -12.39 -5.40 11.40
N SER A 4 -11.43 -5.65 10.51
CA SER A 4 -11.24 -6.98 9.90
C SER A 4 -10.49 -7.97 10.81
N ARG A 5 -9.77 -7.46 11.83
CA ARG A 5 -8.81 -8.23 12.65
C ARG A 5 -7.71 -8.93 11.84
N LEU A 6 -7.52 -8.51 10.59
CA LEU A 6 -6.50 -9.04 9.69
C LEU A 6 -5.35 -8.05 9.53
N PRO A 7 -4.11 -8.57 9.37
CA PRO A 7 -2.98 -7.77 8.91
C PRO A 7 -3.27 -7.05 7.60
N VAL A 8 -2.64 -5.89 7.41
CA VAL A 8 -2.79 -5.09 6.19
C VAL A 8 -1.43 -4.65 5.70
N VAL A 9 -1.20 -4.84 4.39
CA VAL A 9 -0.01 -4.37 3.68
C VAL A 9 -0.47 -3.40 2.59
N CYS A 10 -0.07 -2.13 2.68
CA CYS A 10 -0.32 -1.11 1.67
C CYS A 10 0.91 -0.94 0.77
N LEU A 11 0.70 -0.96 -0.54
CA LEU A 11 1.77 -0.94 -1.55
C LEU A 11 1.72 0.33 -2.40
N THR A 12 2.89 0.89 -2.68
CA THR A 12 3.10 1.83 -3.79
C THR A 12 4.34 1.44 -4.57
N TYR A 13 4.30 1.69 -5.88
CA TYR A 13 5.36 1.30 -6.80
C TYR A 13 6.42 2.39 -6.99
N ASN A 14 6.06 3.63 -6.65
CA ASN A 14 6.93 4.78 -6.75
C ASN A 14 7.11 5.44 -5.39
N GLU A 15 8.29 5.98 -5.17
CA GLU A 15 8.52 6.93 -4.09
C GLU A 15 7.66 8.16 -4.30
N SER A 16 7.14 8.71 -3.21
CA SER A 16 6.25 9.85 -3.27
C SER A 16 6.34 10.61 -1.96
N ARG A 17 6.30 11.94 -2.07
CA ARG A 17 6.20 12.87 -0.92
C ARG A 17 4.90 12.72 -0.10
N GLY A 18 4.08 11.73 -0.43
CA GLY A 18 2.79 11.51 0.19
C GLY A 18 1.67 12.30 -0.47
N ILE A 19 0.50 12.26 0.17
CA ILE A 19 -0.73 12.89 -0.34
C ILE A 19 -1.14 14.09 0.51
N GLU A 20 -0.29 14.59 1.41
CA GLU A 20 -0.66 15.71 2.31
C GLU A 20 -1.12 16.95 1.55
N ARG A 21 -0.42 17.31 0.47
CA ARG A 21 -0.80 18.45 -0.39
C ARG A 21 -2.18 18.25 -1.01
N ALA A 22 -2.46 17.06 -1.52
CA ALA A 22 -3.77 16.73 -2.09
C ALA A 22 -4.87 16.75 -1.02
N ILE A 23 -4.59 16.24 0.19
CA ILE A 23 -5.54 16.29 1.31
C ILE A 23 -5.87 17.74 1.67
N LYS A 24 -4.87 18.63 1.77
CA LYS A 24 -5.09 20.05 2.06
C LYS A 24 -5.88 20.76 0.96
N HIS A 25 -5.63 20.41 -0.30
CA HIS A 25 -6.24 21.06 -1.44
C HIS A 25 -7.71 20.66 -1.63
N HIS A 26 -8.06 19.38 -1.43
CA HIS A 26 -9.40 18.87 -1.74
C HIS A 26 -10.37 18.83 -0.55
N PHE A 27 -9.90 19.00 0.68
CA PHE A 27 -10.75 18.92 1.88
C PHE A 27 -10.66 20.23 2.68
N ALA A 28 -11.77 20.96 2.78
CA ALA A 28 -11.87 22.18 3.57
C ALA A 28 -11.45 21.94 5.04
N GLU A 29 -11.97 20.88 5.66
CA GLU A 29 -11.64 20.45 7.03
C GLU A 29 -10.58 19.35 7.04
N SER A 30 -9.39 19.65 6.51
CA SER A 30 -8.31 18.65 6.30
C SER A 30 -7.59 18.17 7.58
N GLY A 31 -7.73 18.88 8.71
CA GLY A 31 -6.95 18.63 9.93
C GLY A 31 -7.05 17.20 10.45
N LYS A 32 -8.26 16.67 10.62
CA LYS A 32 -8.49 15.27 11.07
C LYS A 32 -7.89 14.26 10.08
N LYS A 33 -8.05 14.51 8.78
CA LYS A 33 -7.57 13.61 7.73
C LYS A 33 -6.04 13.59 7.63
N LEU A 34 -5.40 14.74 7.81
CA LEU A 34 -3.95 14.85 7.90
C LEU A 34 -3.41 14.12 9.12
N ALA A 35 -4.03 14.29 10.29
CA ALA A 35 -3.63 13.59 11.50
C ALA A 35 -3.71 12.06 11.31
N SER A 36 -4.82 11.55 10.75
CA SER A 36 -4.95 10.12 10.42
C SER A 36 -3.94 9.64 9.38
N TYR A 37 -3.62 10.46 8.37
CA TYR A 37 -2.61 10.10 7.38
C TYR A 37 -1.20 10.00 8.00
N ARG A 38 -0.85 10.95 8.87
CA ARG A 38 0.44 10.99 9.57
C ARG A 38 0.60 9.84 10.55
N SER A 39 -0.47 9.41 11.22
CA SER A 39 -0.42 8.26 12.13
C SER A 39 -0.18 6.92 11.43
N LEU A 40 -0.23 6.86 10.09
CA LEU A 40 0.11 5.65 9.33
C LEU A 40 1.62 5.38 9.27
N GLY A 41 2.46 6.33 9.68
CA GLY A 41 3.91 6.22 9.61
C GLY A 41 4.47 6.33 8.19
N ASP A 42 5.78 6.16 8.09
CA ASP A 42 6.49 6.22 6.81
C ASP A 42 6.38 4.92 6.03
N ARG A 43 6.69 5.00 4.73
CA ARG A 43 6.78 3.82 3.87
C ARG A 43 8.23 3.37 3.87
N HIS A 44 8.49 2.08 4.04
CA HIS A 44 9.82 1.53 3.88
C HIS A 44 9.96 0.85 2.51
N PRO A 45 11.14 0.88 1.88
CA PRO A 45 11.38 0.18 0.63
C PRO A 45 11.58 -1.32 0.88
N VAL A 46 10.98 -2.16 0.03
CA VAL A 46 11.15 -3.62 0.00
C VAL A 46 11.66 -4.02 -1.39
N LYS A 47 12.68 -4.89 -1.43
CA LYS A 47 13.18 -5.47 -2.67
C LYS A 47 12.56 -6.86 -2.85
N LEU A 48 11.74 -7.01 -3.88
CA LEU A 48 11.10 -8.28 -4.21
C LEU A 48 12.12 -9.24 -4.85
N ARG A 49 11.87 -10.55 -4.73
CA ARG A 49 12.65 -11.61 -5.39
C ARG A 49 12.66 -11.48 -6.92
N SER A 50 11.63 -10.87 -7.48
CA SER A 50 11.56 -10.51 -8.90
C SER A 50 12.53 -9.40 -9.32
N GLY A 51 13.25 -8.79 -8.36
CA GLY A 51 14.22 -7.71 -8.60
C GLY A 51 13.62 -6.31 -8.48
N TYR A 52 12.30 -6.17 -8.43
CA TYR A 52 11.62 -4.88 -8.34
C TYR A 52 11.65 -4.32 -6.92
N ARG A 53 11.63 -2.99 -6.82
CA ARG A 53 11.48 -2.27 -5.55
C ARG A 53 10.04 -1.77 -5.42
N VAL A 54 9.45 -1.99 -4.25
CA VAL A 54 8.14 -1.45 -3.85
C VAL A 54 8.28 -0.74 -2.52
N TYR A 55 7.33 0.11 -2.17
CA TYR A 55 7.31 0.82 -0.89
C TYR A 55 6.06 0.45 -0.12
N VAL A 56 6.24 0.12 1.15
CA VAL A 56 5.25 -0.62 1.94
C VAL A 56 4.94 0.12 3.24
N ARG A 57 3.66 0.07 3.64
CA ARG A 57 3.23 0.27 5.04
C ARG A 57 2.54 -0.99 5.51
N ALA A 58 3.01 -1.55 6.62
CA ALA A 58 2.42 -2.72 7.24
C ALA A 58 1.69 -2.35 8.53
N SER A 59 0.62 -3.08 8.84
CA SER A 59 -0.11 -2.95 10.11
C SER A 59 -0.57 -4.32 10.58
N GLY A 60 -0.20 -4.67 11.81
CA GLY A 60 -0.51 -5.97 12.40
C GLY A 60 0.46 -7.10 12.03
N VAL A 61 1.54 -6.78 11.31
CA VAL A 61 2.68 -7.65 11.00
C VAL A 61 3.95 -6.81 10.97
N THR A 62 5.10 -7.46 11.12
CA THR A 62 6.44 -6.89 10.95
C THR A 62 6.76 -6.63 9.48
N ASP A 63 7.77 -5.80 9.24
CA ASP A 63 8.25 -5.51 7.88
C ASP A 63 8.77 -6.78 7.18
N ARG A 64 9.38 -7.69 7.94
CA ARG A 64 9.84 -8.99 7.43
C ARG A 64 8.68 -9.89 7.00
N GLU A 65 7.65 -10.04 7.82
CA GLU A 65 6.46 -10.82 7.47
C GLU A 65 5.73 -10.20 6.27
N ALA A 66 5.71 -8.87 6.16
CA ALA A 66 5.17 -8.19 4.99
C ALA A 66 6.01 -8.49 3.74
N GLU A 67 7.34 -8.44 3.81
CA GLU A 67 8.23 -8.82 2.71
C GLU A 67 8.04 -10.29 2.29
N GLU A 68 7.95 -11.20 3.25
CA GLU A 68 7.70 -12.62 2.99
C GLU A 68 6.36 -12.82 2.28
N ALA A 69 5.29 -12.20 2.77
CA ALA A 69 3.97 -12.24 2.12
C ALA A 69 4.01 -11.66 0.70
N LEU A 70 4.69 -10.53 0.50
CA LEU A 70 4.82 -9.91 -0.83
C LEU A 70 5.57 -10.81 -1.81
N ASN A 71 6.64 -11.46 -1.36
CA ASN A 71 7.38 -12.40 -2.19
C ASN A 71 6.59 -13.68 -2.49
N LEU A 72 5.78 -14.17 -1.54
CA LEU A 72 4.90 -15.33 -1.76
C LEU A 72 3.82 -15.04 -2.80
N PHE A 73 3.24 -13.84 -2.77
CA PHE A 73 2.14 -13.48 -3.66
C PHE A 73 2.56 -12.76 -4.94
N THR A 74 3.85 -12.50 -5.17
CA THR A 74 4.33 -11.85 -6.40
C THR A 74 5.11 -12.85 -7.25
N LEU A 75 4.45 -13.45 -8.24
CA LEU A 75 5.08 -14.37 -9.18
C LEU A 75 6.06 -13.65 -10.12
N GLN A 76 5.60 -12.55 -10.74
CA GLN A 76 6.39 -11.78 -11.70
C GLN A 76 6.13 -10.27 -11.53
N GLY A 77 7.12 -9.46 -11.93
CA GLY A 77 7.01 -8.00 -11.86
C GLY A 77 6.97 -7.47 -10.42
N SER A 78 6.27 -6.35 -10.22
CA SER A 78 6.16 -5.66 -8.92
C SER A 78 4.78 -5.77 -8.27
N ILE A 79 3.79 -6.37 -8.93
CA ILE A 79 2.39 -6.37 -8.50
C ILE A 79 2.03 -7.75 -7.95
N PRO A 80 1.65 -7.89 -6.67
CA PRO A 80 1.16 -9.15 -6.14
C PRO A 80 -0.07 -9.65 -6.91
N GLU A 81 -0.14 -10.95 -7.17
CA GLU A 81 -1.19 -11.59 -7.95
C GLU A 81 -2.62 -11.25 -7.46
N PRO A 82 -2.93 -11.23 -6.16
CA PRO A 82 -4.26 -10.81 -5.69
C PRO A 82 -4.60 -9.38 -6.10
N VAL A 83 -3.62 -8.47 -6.07
CA VAL A 83 -3.79 -7.06 -6.47
C VAL A 83 -3.91 -6.95 -7.99
N ARG A 84 -3.14 -7.74 -8.74
CA ARG A 84 -3.19 -7.78 -10.21
C ARG A 84 -4.57 -8.22 -10.69
N VAL A 85 -5.10 -9.31 -10.13
CA VAL A 85 -6.44 -9.82 -10.47
C VAL A 85 -7.52 -8.82 -10.09
N ALA A 86 -7.47 -8.25 -8.89
CA ALA A 86 -8.42 -7.21 -8.46
C ALA A 86 -8.40 -6.00 -9.40
N LYS A 87 -7.21 -5.57 -9.86
CA LYS A 87 -7.07 -4.47 -10.83
C LYS A 87 -7.69 -4.80 -12.19
N LEU A 88 -7.53 -6.03 -12.68
CA LEU A 88 -8.15 -6.47 -13.94
C LEU A 88 -9.68 -6.48 -13.81
N LEU A 89 -10.21 -7.03 -12.71
CA LEU A 89 -11.64 -7.06 -12.44
C LEU A 89 -12.24 -5.65 -12.34
N ALA A 90 -11.59 -4.75 -11.59
CA ALA A 90 -12.05 -3.36 -11.46
C ALA A 90 -12.10 -2.63 -12.81
N ARG A 91 -11.17 -2.93 -13.72
CA ARG A 91 -11.18 -2.38 -15.08
C ARG A 91 -12.27 -2.99 -15.96
N ALA A 92 -12.58 -4.28 -15.79
CA ALA A 92 -13.62 -4.94 -16.57
C ALA A 92 -15.03 -4.47 -16.15
N VAL A 93 -15.24 -4.21 -14.86
CA VAL A 93 -16.54 -3.76 -14.33
C VAL A 93 -16.72 -2.23 -14.47
N GLY A 94 -15.62 -1.48 -14.44
CA GLY A 94 -15.65 -0.02 -14.61
C GLY A 94 -15.52 0.47 -16.05
N ALA A 95 -15.40 -0.44 -17.03
CA ALA A 95 -15.45 -0.16 -18.46
C ALA A 95 -16.88 -0.27 -19.00
#